data_AF-A0A6V8NIX7-F1
#
_entry.id   AF-A0A6V8NIX7-F1
#
_cell.length_a   1.000
_cell.length_b   1.000
_cell.length_c   1.000
_cell.angle_alpha   90.00
_cell.angle_beta   90.00
_cell.angle_gamma   90.00
#
_symmetry.space_group_name_H-M   'P 1'
#
loop_
_entity.id
_entity.type
_entity.pdbx_description
1 polymer ?
#
loop_
_entity_poly.entity_id
_entity_poly.type
_entity_poly.pdbx_seq_one_letter_code
_entity_poly.pdbx_strand_id
1 'polypeptide(L)'
;MNKVYIVGIGPGSEDYLLPVARKEIKRSDVLVGGKRALALFRDLNKEEIYLEGHFDQAICYIEENRDRKKIAVLVSGDPGLYSFLGADLQVLKEGRIRSHSRNKRHSSGLCQDR
;
A
#
# COMPACT_ATOMS: atom_id res chain seq x y z
N MET A 1 -14.52 6.63 -4.73
CA MET A 1 -13.23 7.25 -5.12
C MET A 1 -12.16 6.48 -4.39
N ASN A 2 -11.31 5.79 -5.14
CA ASN A 2 -10.39 4.78 -4.63
C ASN A 2 -9.22 5.50 -3.99
N LYS A 3 -9.00 5.29 -2.69
CA LYS A 3 -8.09 6.13 -1.90
C LYS A 3 -6.96 5.29 -1.33
N VAL A 4 -6.06 4.89 -2.23
CA VAL A 4 -4.77 4.32 -1.84
C VAL A 4 -3.71 5.42 -1.91
N TYR A 5 -2.95 5.59 -0.83
CA TYR A 5 -1.89 6.57 -0.70
C TYR A 5 -0.57 5.86 -0.46
N ILE A 6 0.45 6.16 -1.26
CA ILE A 6 1.81 5.70 -1.00
C ILE A 6 2.50 6.79 -0.18
N VAL A 7 2.90 6.46 1.04
CA VAL A 7 3.42 7.42 2.02
C VAL A 7 4.85 7.06 2.41
N GLY A 8 5.78 7.96 2.10
CA GLY A 8 7.16 7.87 2.53
C GLY A 8 7.27 8.22 4.01
N ILE A 9 7.80 7.30 4.82
CA ILE A 9 8.00 7.48 6.26
C ILE A 9 9.47 7.79 6.61
N GLY A 10 10.33 7.88 5.59
CA GLY A 10 11.75 8.11 5.76
C GLY A 10 12.48 6.97 6.50
N PRO A 11 13.62 7.24 7.14
CA PRO A 11 14.44 6.23 7.82
C PRO A 11 13.79 5.64 9.09
N GLY A 12 12.63 6.16 9.50
CA GLY A 12 11.85 5.67 10.63
C GLY A 12 12.03 6.43 11.94
N SER A 13 12.77 7.53 11.98
CA SER A 13 12.69 8.48 13.10
C SER A 13 11.59 9.51 12.85
N GLU A 14 10.99 9.99 13.93
CA GLU A 14 9.94 11.01 13.89
C GLU A 14 10.44 12.32 13.27
N ASP A 15 11.70 12.68 13.52
CA ASP A 15 12.31 13.93 13.03
C ASP A 15 12.39 13.98 11.50
N TYR A 16 12.39 12.81 10.83
CA TYR A 16 12.41 12.71 9.37
C TYR A 16 11.02 12.46 8.78
N LEU A 17 9.97 12.37 9.60
CA LEU A 17 8.60 12.20 9.12
C LEU A 17 8.00 13.56 8.76
N LEU A 18 7.68 13.76 7.48
CA LEU A 18 7.03 14.99 7.04
C LEU A 18 5.66 15.16 7.73
N PRO A 19 5.31 16.37 8.21
CA PRO A 19 4.00 16.62 8.84
C PRO A 19 2.80 16.23 7.95
N VAL A 20 2.94 16.40 6.63
CA VAL A 20 1.93 15.98 5.65
C VAL A 20 1.76 14.47 5.59
N ALA A 21 2.85 13.70 5.69
CA ALA A 21 2.81 12.24 5.71
C ALA A 21 2.09 11.75 6.98
N ARG A 22 2.43 12.29 8.15
CA ARG A 22 1.76 11.99 9.42
C ARG A 22 0.25 12.28 9.35
N LYS A 23 -0.13 13.40 8.73
CA LYS A 23 -1.55 13.78 8.58
C LYS A 23 -2.32 12.79 7.72
N GLU A 24 -1.74 12.34 6.60
CA GLU A 24 -2.39 11.35 5.73
C GLU A 24 -2.47 9.98 6.41
N ILE A 25 -1.43 9.53 7.11
CA ILE A 25 -1.44 8.29 7.89
C ILE A 25 -2.55 8.31 8.95
N LYS A 26 -2.69 9.42 9.71
CA LYS A 26 -3.78 9.58 10.70
C LYS A 26 -5.18 9.51 10.09
N ARG A 27 -5.33 9.97 8.85
CA ARG A 27 -6.60 10.00 8.10
C ARG A 27 -6.94 8.68 7.42
N SER A 28 -6.01 7.74 7.35
CA SER A 28 -6.24 6.41 6.80
C SER A 28 -6.96 5.52 7.81
N ASP A 29 -7.71 4.56 7.28
CA ASP A 29 -8.37 3.51 8.05
C ASP A 29 -7.44 2.30 8.19
N VAL A 30 -6.62 2.04 7.15
CA VAL A 30 -5.72 0.90 7.04
C VAL A 30 -4.29 1.36 6.72
N LEU A 31 -3.32 0.74 7.38
CA LEU A 31 -1.89 0.88 7.11
C LEU A 31 -1.34 -0.43 6.55
N VAL A 32 -0.67 -0.36 5.40
CA VAL A 32 0.00 -1.50 4.76
C VAL A 32 1.49 -1.25 4.79
N GLY A 33 2.30 -2.18 5.29
CA GLY A 33 3.73 -1.94 5.39
C GLY A 33 4.50 -3.08 6.03
N GLY A 34 5.83 -2.94 6.07
CA GLY A 34 6.67 -3.86 6.83
C GLY A 34 6.49 -3.65 8.35
N LYS A 35 6.78 -4.68 9.15
CA LYS A 35 6.70 -4.67 10.63
C LYS A 35 7.27 -3.40 11.26
N ARG A 36 8.46 -2.99 10.82
CA ARG A 36 9.15 -1.78 11.33
C ARG A 36 8.39 -0.49 11.01
N ALA A 37 7.81 -0.38 9.82
CA ALA A 37 7.06 0.81 9.40
C ALA A 37 5.76 0.95 10.19
N LEU A 38 5.02 -0.14 10.34
CA LEU A 38 3.74 -0.18 11.08
C LEU A 38 3.95 0.12 12.58
N ALA A 39 5.03 -0.39 13.17
CA ALA A 39 5.36 -0.16 14.57
C ALA A 39 5.44 1.33 14.97
N LEU A 40 5.79 2.22 14.03
CA LEU A 40 5.86 3.67 14.27
C LEU A 40 4.50 4.34 14.51
N PHE A 41 3.41 3.65 14.17
CA PHE A 41 2.05 4.21 14.16
C PHE A 41 1.05 3.37 14.96
N ARG A 42 1.54 2.45 15.81
CA ARG A 42 0.69 1.59 16.65
C ARG A 42 -0.21 2.37 17.60
N ASP A 43 0.22 3.56 18.02
CA ASP A 43 -0.56 4.48 18.84
C ASP A 43 -1.88 4.90 18.17
N LEU A 44 -1.95 4.83 16.84
CA LEU A 44 -3.12 5.23 16.06
C LEU A 44 -4.22 4.17 16.00
N ASN A 45 -3.98 2.94 16.50
CA ASN A 45 -4.94 1.82 16.51
C ASN A 45 -5.65 1.61 15.16
N LYS A 46 -4.89 1.64 14.06
CA LYS A 46 -5.39 1.41 12.70
C LYS A 46 -5.41 -0.08 12.38
N GLU A 47 -6.16 -0.46 11.35
CA GLU A 47 -6.03 -1.79 10.78
C GLU A 47 -4.66 -1.91 10.09
N GLU A 48 -3.95 -3.01 10.30
CA GLU A 48 -2.59 -3.22 9.80
C GLU A 48 -2.52 -4.43 8.88
N ILE A 49 -1.89 -4.25 7.71
CA ILE A 49 -1.59 -5.33 6.77
C ILE A 49 -0.08 -5.43 6.60
N TYR A 50 0.49 -6.56 6.99
CA TYR A 50 1.92 -6.79 6.96
C TYR A 50 2.39 -7.20 5.55
N LEU A 51 3.41 -6.51 5.04
CA LEU A 51 4.15 -6.91 3.85
C LEU A 51 5.27 -7.88 4.25
N GLU A 52 4.92 -9.13 4.56
CA GLU A 52 5.87 -10.20 4.91
C GLU A 52 6.10 -11.12 3.72
N GLY A 53 6.87 -10.67 2.73
CA GLY A 53 7.30 -11.51 1.59
C GLY A 53 6.19 -11.93 0.61
N HIS A 54 4.91 -11.74 0.96
CA HIS A 54 3.74 -12.09 0.18
C HIS A 54 2.97 -10.83 -0.20
N PHE A 55 3.42 -10.17 -1.28
CA PHE A 55 2.75 -8.96 -1.80
C PHE A 55 1.32 -9.25 -2.28
N ASP A 56 1.06 -10.48 -2.73
CA ASP A 56 -0.24 -10.88 -3.29
C ASP A 56 -1.40 -10.69 -2.31
N GLN A 57 -1.21 -11.04 -1.03
CA GLN A 57 -2.25 -10.88 -0.01
C GLN A 57 -2.58 -9.41 0.25
N ALA A 58 -1.55 -8.56 0.33
CA ALA A 58 -1.75 -7.13 0.50
C ALA A 58 -2.42 -6.50 -0.73
N ILE A 59 -2.04 -6.93 -1.95
CA ILE A 59 -2.69 -6.49 -3.18
C ILE A 59 -4.16 -6.90 -3.22
N CYS A 60 -4.47 -8.17 -2.90
CA CYS A 60 -5.85 -8.66 -2.82
C CYS A 60 -6.67 -7.85 -1.83
N TYR A 61 -6.14 -7.65 -0.62
CA TYR A 61 -6.79 -6.83 0.39
C TYR A 61 -7.06 -5.42 -0.12
N ILE A 62 -6.08 -4.78 -0.76
CA ILE A 62 -6.22 -3.43 -1.31
C ILE A 62 -7.32 -3.39 -2.36
N GLU A 63 -7.32 -4.30 -3.33
CA GLU A 63 -8.34 -4.36 -4.39
C GLU A 63 -9.75 -4.52 -3.81
N GLU A 64 -9.91 -5.36 -2.79
CA GLU A 64 -11.21 -5.58 -2.15
C GLU A 64 -11.68 -4.39 -1.30
N ASN A 65 -10.76 -3.60 -0.72
CA ASN A 65 -11.09 -2.59 0.29
C ASN A 65 -10.97 -1.14 -0.18
N ARG A 66 -10.22 -0.85 -1.25
CA ARG A 66 -9.86 0.53 -1.67
C ARG A 66 -11.06 1.43 -2.01
N ASP A 67 -12.21 0.85 -2.31
CA ASP A 67 -13.44 1.58 -2.64
C ASP A 67 -14.19 2.06 -1.37
N ARG A 68 -13.94 1.41 -0.23
CA ARG A 68 -14.63 1.63 1.04
C ARG A 68 -13.73 2.17 2.16
N LYS A 69 -12.43 1.92 2.11
CA LYS A 69 -11.44 2.34 3.11
C LYS A 69 -10.36 3.22 2.49
N LYS A 70 -9.85 4.18 3.26
CA LYS A 70 -8.60 4.88 2.96
C LYS A 70 -7.42 4.02 3.39
N ILE A 71 -6.57 3.69 2.44
CA ILE A 71 -5.43 2.80 2.66
C ILE A 71 -4.13 3.59 2.46
N ALA A 72 -3.26 3.59 3.45
CA ALA A 72 -1.89 4.11 3.31
C ALA A 72 -0.88 2.97 3.24
N VAL A 73 -0.12 2.92 2.15
CA VAL A 73 1.01 2.01 1.97
C VAL A 73 2.28 2.74 2.41
N LEU A 74 2.90 2.26 3.48
CA LEU A 74 4.07 2.87 4.12
C LEU A 74 5.36 2.36 3.47
N VAL A 75 6.20 3.29 3.02
CA VAL A 75 7.49 2.98 2.39
C VAL A 75 8.63 3.75 3.07
N SER A 76 9.80 3.13 3.24
CA SER A 76 10.95 3.77 3.90
C SER A 76 11.65 4.83 3.04
N GLY A 77 11.48 4.76 1.72
CA GLY A 77 12.10 5.68 0.76
C GLY A 77 11.13 6.73 0.22
N ASP A 78 11.55 7.40 -0.85
CA ASP A 78 10.69 8.30 -1.59
C ASP A 78 9.58 7.53 -2.33
N PRO A 79 8.29 7.91 -2.19
CA PRO A 79 7.19 7.30 -2.92
C PRO A 79 7.35 7.34 -4.45
N GLY A 80 8.03 8.35 -5.00
CA GLY A 80 8.35 8.48 -6.41
C GLY A 80 9.38 7.44 -6.87
N LEU A 81 10.34 7.08 -6.03
CA LEU A 81 11.30 6.00 -6.32
C LEU A 81 10.65 4.61 -6.32
N TYR A 82 9.71 4.35 -5.40
CA TYR A 82 8.87 3.13 -5.48
C TYR A 82 7.98 3.12 -6.72
N SER A 83 7.47 4.29 -7.12
CA SER A 83 6.76 4.44 -8.39
C SER A 83 7.68 4.13 -9.58
N PHE A 84 8.99 4.36 -9.49
CA PHE A 84 9.95 4.04 -10.55
C PHE A 84 10.42 2.57 -10.56
N LEU A 85 10.44 1.91 -9.39
CA LEU A 85 11.03 0.58 -9.20
C LEU A 85 10.03 -0.59 -9.28
N GLY A 86 8.71 -0.37 -9.25
CA GLY A 86 7.74 -1.47 -9.22
C GLY A 86 6.45 -1.18 -9.97
N ALA A 87 6.20 -1.94 -11.03
CA ALA A 87 4.96 -1.92 -11.82
C ALA A 87 3.72 -2.33 -11.00
N ASP A 88 3.90 -3.08 -9.90
CA ASP A 88 2.80 -3.68 -9.14
C ASP A 88 2.05 -2.67 -8.26
N LEU A 89 2.72 -1.60 -7.79
CA LEU A 89 2.08 -0.55 -6.98
C LEU A 89 1.53 0.63 -7.82
N GLN A 90 2.02 0.81 -9.05
CA GLN A 90 1.52 1.85 -9.98
C GLN A 90 0.05 1.66 -10.35
N VAL A 91 -0.44 0.41 -10.33
CA VAL A 91 -1.82 0.01 -10.66
C VAL A 91 -2.88 0.74 -9.80
N LEU A 92 -2.48 1.33 -8.67
CA LEU A 92 -3.38 1.93 -7.69
C LEU A 92 -3.51 3.46 -7.80
N LYS A 93 -2.58 4.15 -8.47
CA LYS A 93 -2.64 5.61 -8.66
C LYS A 93 -3.51 6.04 -9.85
N GLU A 94 -3.61 5.21 -10.86
CA GLU A 94 -4.44 5.46 -12.04
C GLU A 94 -5.53 4.39 -12.08
N GLY A 95 -6.79 4.79 -11.82
CA GLY A 95 -7.96 3.92 -11.92
C GLY A 95 -8.27 3.45 -13.34
N ARG A 96 -7.29 2.87 -14.04
CA ARG A 96 -7.41 2.35 -15.40
C ARG A 96 -6.45 1.17 -15.59
N ILE A 97 -6.92 -0.02 -15.22
CA ILE A 97 -6.27 -1.27 -15.65
C ILE A 97 -6.56 -1.47 -17.14
N ARG A 98 -5.53 -1.31 -17.97
CA ARG A 98 -5.37 -2.11 -19.20
C ARG A 98 -3.96 -2.66 -19.20
N SER A 99 -3.80 -3.88 -18.70
CA SER A 99 -2.61 -4.67 -18.99
C SER A 99 -2.68 -5.12 -20.46
N HIS A 100 -1.73 -4.66 -21.26
CA HIS A 100 -1.36 -5.31 -22.51
C HIS A 100 0.12 -5.65 -22.42
N SER A 101 0.42 -6.84 -21.92
CA SER A 101 1.53 -7.62 -22.44
C SER A 101 1.17 -9.09 -22.44
N ARG A 102 1.56 -9.73 -23.52
CA ARG A 102 0.96 -10.95 -24.07
C ARG A 102 1.37 -12.17 -23.26
N ASN A 103 0.37 -13.03 -23.06
CA ASN A 103 0.47 -14.49 -23.05
C ASN A 103 1.00 -15.15 -21.76
N LYS A 104 0.08 -15.49 -20.85
CA LYS A 104 -0.31 -16.89 -20.58
C LYS A 104 -1.58 -16.96 -19.73
N ARG A 105 -2.64 -17.43 -20.38
CA ARG A 105 -3.74 -18.29 -19.88
C ARG A 105 -4.58 -17.78 -18.71
N HIS A 106 -5.89 -17.73 -19.00
CA HIS A 106 -6.99 -17.72 -18.05
C HIS A 106 -6.72 -18.58 -16.80
N SER A 107 -6.88 -17.96 -15.64
CA SER A 107 -7.81 -18.45 -14.62
C SER A 107 -8.02 -17.35 -13.58
N SER A 108 -9.26 -16.88 -13.48
CA SER A 108 -9.87 -16.45 -12.22
C SER A 108 -9.35 -17.29 -11.05
N GLY A 109 -8.61 -16.72 -10.10
CA GLY A 109 -8.09 -17.52 -8.98
C GLY A 109 -7.20 -16.85 -7.94
N LEU A 110 -6.75 -15.60 -8.10
CA LEU A 110 -5.77 -15.02 -7.16
C LEU A 110 -6.29 -14.72 -5.74
N CYS A 111 -7.61 -14.73 -5.52
CA CYS A 111 -8.21 -14.39 -4.22
C CYS A 111 -8.82 -15.58 -3.46
N GLN A 112 -8.58 -16.82 -3.90
CA GLN A 112 -9.06 -18.00 -3.20
C GLN A 112 -7.90 -18.90 -2.83
N ASP A 113 -7.35 -18.68 -1.63
CA ASP A 113 -6.89 -19.78 -0.78
C ASP A 113 -7.05 -19.32 0.68
N ARG A 114 -7.77 -20.16 1.44
CA ARG A 114 -8.23 -19.93 2.82
C ARG A 114 -7.12 -20.13 3.84
#